data_AF-A0A7V4KES7-F1
#
_entry.id   AF-A0A7V4KES7-F1
#
_cell.length_a   1.000
_cell.length_b   1.000
_cell.length_c   1.000
_cell.angle_alpha   90.00
_cell.angle_beta   90.00
_cell.angle_gamma   90.00
#
_symmetry.space_group_name_H-M   'P 1'
#
loop_
_entity.id
_entity.type
_entity.pdbx_description
1 polymer ?
#
loop_
_entity_poly.entity_id
_entity_poly.type
_entity_poly.pdbx_seq_one_letter_code
_entity_poly.pdbx_strand_id
1 'polypeptide(L)'
;MFGRSDLGIDLGTANTLVYVRGKGIVINEPSVIAINVETNEIIKVGAEAKKMLGKTPSYIQAIRPLKDGVIADYDVALAMLTYFINKAQEKFSFFRPRVVIGVPYGVTEVESRALLTAGKEAGAKKVFLIEEPMAA
;
A
#
# COMPACT_ATOMS: atom_id res chain seq x y z
N MET A 1 17.48 -19.50 4.61
CA MET A 1 16.51 -19.98 3.59
C MET A 1 15.92 -18.74 2.92
N PHE A 2 16.56 -18.22 1.86
CA PHE A 2 16.12 -16.97 1.21
C PHE A 2 14.95 -17.26 0.27
N GLY A 3 13.77 -17.45 0.86
CA GLY A 3 12.52 -17.68 0.12
C GLY A 3 12.00 -16.39 -0.51
N ARG A 4 11.51 -16.47 -1.75
CA ARG A 4 10.65 -15.43 -2.32
C ARG A 4 9.52 -15.14 -1.34
N SER A 5 9.39 -13.91 -0.89
CA SER A 5 8.30 -13.51 -0.01
C SER A 5 7.02 -13.40 -0.83
N ASP A 6 5.98 -14.13 -0.41
CA ASP A 6 4.62 -13.94 -0.90
C ASP A 6 3.91 -13.01 0.09
N LEU A 7 3.36 -11.90 -0.43
CA LEU A 7 2.67 -10.87 0.36
C LEU A 7 1.18 -10.88 0.03
N GLY A 8 0.35 -10.78 1.06
CA GLY A 8 -1.04 -10.35 0.94
C GLY A 8 -1.15 -8.92 1.45
N ILE A 9 -1.79 -8.03 0.68
CA ILE A 9 -2.00 -6.63 1.06
C ILE A 9 -3.50 -6.36 1.01
N ASP A 10 -4.05 -5.94 2.13
CA ASP A 10 -5.37 -5.34 2.21
C ASP A 10 -5.17 -3.82 2.25
N LEU A 11 -5.53 -3.17 1.14
CA LEU A 11 -5.50 -1.72 0.99
C LEU A 11 -6.85 -1.15 1.42
N GLY A 12 -7.12 -1.14 2.71
CA GLY A 12 -8.36 -0.59 3.25
C GLY A 12 -8.35 0.94 3.27
N THR A 13 -9.54 1.55 3.18
CA THR A 13 -9.72 3.02 3.28
C THR A 13 -9.21 3.60 4.62
N ALA A 14 -9.29 2.80 5.70
CA ALA A 14 -8.90 3.22 7.04
C ALA A 14 -7.51 2.72 7.45
N ASN A 15 -7.23 1.44 7.20
CA ASN A 15 -5.98 0.77 7.58
C ASN A 15 -5.50 -0.12 6.43
N THR A 16 -4.19 -0.28 6.36
CA THR A 16 -3.51 -1.22 5.47
C THR A 16 -2.95 -2.35 6.30
N LEU A 17 -3.25 -3.59 5.88
CA LEU A 17 -2.68 -4.80 6.46
C LEU A 17 -1.72 -5.44 5.47
N VAL A 18 -0.57 -5.90 5.95
CA VAL A 18 0.33 -6.72 5.15
C VAL A 18 0.58 -8.05 5.83
N TYR A 19 0.20 -9.12 5.15
CA TYR A 19 0.46 -10.50 5.51
C TYR A 19 1.69 -11.02 4.77
N VAL A 20 2.60 -11.70 5.48
CA VAL A 20 3.71 -12.43 4.89
C VAL A 20 3.45 -13.92 5.07
N ARG A 21 3.51 -14.68 3.96
CA ARG A 21 3.32 -16.13 4.00
C ARG A 21 4.27 -16.78 5.00
N GLY A 22 3.70 -17.52 5.95
CA GLY A 22 4.44 -18.21 7.01
C GLY A 22 4.80 -17.35 8.23
N LYS A 23 4.46 -16.04 8.23
CA LYS A 23 4.66 -15.15 9.38
C LYS A 23 3.37 -14.55 9.94
N GLY A 24 2.30 -14.49 9.16
CA GLY A 24 1.09 -13.80 9.58
C GLY A 24 1.07 -12.33 9.14
N ILE A 25 0.21 -11.55 9.81
CA ILE A 25 0.12 -10.10 9.61
C ILE A 25 1.34 -9.45 10.28
N VAL A 26 2.17 -8.79 9.48
CA VAL A 26 3.40 -8.11 9.93
C VAL A 26 3.27 -6.59 9.94
N ILE A 27 2.25 -6.05 9.26
CA ILE A 27 1.94 -4.62 9.26
C ILE A 27 0.43 -4.47 9.47
N ASN A 28 0.06 -3.57 10.38
CA ASN A 28 -1.29 -3.07 10.58
C ASN A 28 -1.20 -1.58 10.92
N GLU A 29 -1.36 -0.73 9.91
CA GLU A 29 -1.17 0.71 10.04
C GLU A 29 -2.28 1.50 9.37
N PRO A 30 -2.59 2.72 9.85
CA PRO A 30 -3.52 3.59 9.15
C PRO A 30 -3.12 3.81 7.69
N SER A 31 -4.11 3.84 6.78
CA SER A 31 -3.91 4.15 5.36
C SER A 31 -3.76 5.66 5.16
N VAL A 32 -2.74 6.24 5.79
CA VAL A 32 -2.42 7.66 5.75
C VAL A 32 -0.96 7.83 5.42
N ILE A 33 -0.67 8.77 4.53
CA ILE A 33 0.68 9.14 4.12
C ILE A 33 0.82 10.65 4.18
N ALA A 34 1.96 11.12 4.68
CA ALA A 34 2.33 12.52 4.70
C ALA A 34 3.43 12.73 3.66
N ILE A 35 3.19 13.61 2.70
CA ILE A 35 4.12 13.94 1.63
C ILE A 35 4.49 15.42 1.67
N ASN A 36 5.68 15.75 1.17
CA ASN A 36 5.98 17.10 0.73
C ASN A 36 5.33 17.31 -0.65
N VAL A 37 4.43 18.27 -0.79
CA VAL A 37 3.66 18.49 -2.04
C VAL A 37 4.49 19.16 -3.13
N GLU A 38 5.63 19.73 -2.81
CA GLU A 38 6.55 20.35 -3.78
C GLU A 38 7.51 19.32 -4.38
N THR A 39 7.92 18.31 -3.59
CA THR A 39 8.93 17.32 -3.99
C THR A 39 8.37 15.91 -4.18
N ASN A 40 7.12 15.66 -3.80
CA ASN A 40 6.50 14.34 -3.67
C ASN A 40 7.26 13.37 -2.73
N GLU A 41 8.13 13.89 -1.87
CA GLU A 41 8.87 13.08 -0.91
C GLU A 41 7.95 12.56 0.20
N ILE A 42 8.05 11.26 0.49
CA ILE A 42 7.34 10.64 1.61
C ILE A 42 8.00 11.09 2.93
N ILE A 43 7.27 11.85 3.73
CA ILE A 43 7.72 12.30 5.04
C ILE A 43 7.46 11.22 6.09
N LYS A 44 6.23 10.71 6.13
CA LYS A 44 5.77 9.68 7.07
C LYS A 44 4.65 8.85 6.45
N VAL A 45 4.47 7.63 6.95
CA VAL A 45 3.33 6.75 6.61
C VAL A 45 2.74 6.20 7.91
N GLY A 46 1.46 5.79 7.86
CA GLY A 46 0.83 5.06 8.95
C GLY A 46 0.47 5.95 10.13
N ALA A 47 0.76 5.45 11.34
CA ALA A 47 0.38 6.13 12.57
C ALA A 47 1.05 7.50 12.73
N GLU A 48 2.29 7.65 12.25
CA GLU A 48 3.01 8.92 12.28
C GLU A 48 2.37 9.95 11.33
N ALA A 49 2.04 9.55 10.11
CA ALA A 49 1.33 10.41 9.15
C ALA A 49 -0.08 10.79 9.64
N LYS A 50 -0.81 9.85 10.26
CA LYS A 50 -2.13 10.12 10.82
C LYS A 50 -2.11 11.22 11.90
N LYS A 51 -1.05 11.31 12.71
CA LYS A 51 -0.90 12.36 13.73
C LYS A 51 -0.74 13.76 13.12
N MET A 52 -0.34 13.83 11.85
CA MET A 52 -0.09 15.07 11.11
C MET A 52 -1.35 15.64 10.45
N LEU A 53 -2.46 14.89 10.39
CA LEU A 53 -3.72 15.37 9.80
C LEU A 53 -4.18 16.68 10.47
N GLY A 54 -4.31 17.73 9.66
CA GLY A 54 -4.71 19.07 10.10
C GLY A 54 -3.67 19.81 10.96
N LYS A 55 -2.43 19.32 11.02
CA LYS A 55 -1.36 19.85 11.88
C LYS A 55 -0.04 20.09 11.12
N THR A 56 -0.09 20.22 9.80
CA THR A 56 1.09 20.36 8.93
C THR A 56 1.25 21.80 8.41
N PRO A 57 2.51 22.22 8.11
CA PRO A 57 2.73 23.41 7.30
C PRO A 57 2.18 23.20 5.87
N SER A 58 2.02 24.30 5.11
CA SER A 58 1.38 24.28 3.78
C SER A 58 2.05 23.36 2.75
N TYR A 59 3.35 23.15 2.87
CA TYR A 59 4.12 22.28 1.95
C TYR A 59 4.09 20.80 2.35
N ILE A 60 3.44 20.43 3.47
CA ILE A 60 3.23 19.02 3.86
C ILE A 60 1.74 18.72 3.89
N GLN A 61 1.35 17.66 3.19
CA GLN A 61 -0.03 17.20 3.18
C GLN A 61 -0.13 15.77 3.68
N ALA A 62 -0.99 15.54 4.67
CA ALA A 62 -1.37 14.20 5.11
C ALA A 62 -2.66 13.77 4.39
N ILE A 63 -2.57 12.70 3.60
CA ILE A 63 -3.59 12.28 2.62
C ILE A 63 -3.95 10.80 2.88
N ARG A 64 -5.19 10.44 2.57
CA ARG A 64 -5.60 9.04 2.40
C ARG A 64 -5.64 8.74 0.90
N PRO A 65 -4.82 7.81 0.38
CA PRO A 65 -4.79 7.52 -1.05
C PRO A 65 -6.03 6.80 -1.56
N LEU A 66 -6.84 6.26 -0.63
CA LEU A 66 -8.01 5.45 -0.93
C LEU A 66 -9.27 6.13 -0.39
N LYS A 67 -10.33 6.08 -1.20
CA LYS A 67 -11.66 6.54 -0.84
C LYS A 67 -12.68 5.50 -1.31
N ASP A 68 -13.50 5.00 -0.39
CA ASP A 68 -14.50 3.96 -0.66
C ASP A 68 -13.91 2.70 -1.33
N GLY A 69 -12.67 2.34 -0.95
CA GLY A 69 -11.93 1.20 -1.51
C GLY A 69 -11.27 1.45 -2.87
N VAL A 70 -11.43 2.65 -3.44
CA VAL A 70 -10.89 3.04 -4.74
C VAL A 70 -9.67 3.95 -4.56
N ILE A 71 -8.70 3.85 -5.48
CA ILE A 71 -7.57 4.80 -5.57
C ILE A 71 -8.11 6.19 -5.92
N ALA A 72 -8.05 7.09 -4.96
CA ALA A 72 -8.39 8.50 -5.15
C ALA A 72 -7.23 9.30 -5.75
N ASP A 73 -6.00 8.87 -5.48
CA ASP A 73 -4.77 9.48 -5.97
C ASP A 73 -3.74 8.37 -6.27
N TYR A 74 -3.37 8.23 -7.55
CA TYR A 74 -2.50 7.16 -8.02
C TYR A 74 -1.08 7.27 -7.46
N ASP A 75 -0.48 8.45 -7.54
CA ASP A 75 0.92 8.66 -7.14
C ASP A 75 1.08 8.44 -5.64
N VAL A 76 0.10 8.91 -4.86
CA VAL A 76 0.08 8.72 -3.41
C VAL A 76 -0.18 7.25 -3.04
N ALA A 77 -1.05 6.54 -3.78
CA ALA A 77 -1.27 5.11 -3.59
C ALA A 77 -0.02 4.28 -3.93
N LEU A 78 0.65 4.60 -5.03
CA LEU A 78 1.92 3.97 -5.45
C LEU A 78 3.01 4.19 -4.40
N ALA A 79 3.16 5.42 -3.89
CA ALA A 79 4.10 5.74 -2.82
C ALA A 79 3.82 4.92 -1.55
N MET A 80 2.56 4.82 -1.13
CA MET A 80 2.16 4.05 0.05
C MET A 80 2.37 2.54 -0.14
N LEU A 81 2.01 1.99 -1.30
CA LEU A 81 2.27 0.59 -1.67
C LEU A 81 3.76 0.28 -1.65
N THR A 82 4.58 1.15 -2.23
CA THR A 82 6.05 1.02 -2.25
C THR A 82 6.61 0.97 -0.84
N TYR A 83 6.16 1.88 0.03
CA TYR A 83 6.54 1.89 1.44
C TYR A 83 6.20 0.57 2.13
N PHE A 84 4.95 0.09 2.02
CA PHE A 84 4.52 -1.11 2.72
C PHE A 84 5.16 -2.39 2.18
N ILE A 85 5.34 -2.52 0.86
CA ILE A 85 6.06 -3.65 0.26
C ILE A 85 7.52 -3.68 0.73
N ASN A 86 8.18 -2.53 0.81
CA ASN A 86 9.56 -2.45 1.29
C ASN A 86 9.66 -2.72 2.80
N LYS A 87 8.72 -2.19 3.59
CA LYS A 87 8.67 -2.39 5.05
C LYS A 87 8.38 -3.85 5.42
N ALA A 88 7.56 -4.55 4.65
CA ALA A 88 7.22 -5.95 4.89
C ALA A 88 8.35 -6.93 4.53
N GLN A 89 9.27 -6.52 3.66
CA GLN A 89 10.42 -7.31 3.29
C GLN A 89 11.51 -7.26 4.36
N GLU A 90 12.20 -8.38 4.57
CA GLU A 90 13.38 -8.41 5.42
C GLU A 90 14.51 -7.56 4.81
N LYS A 91 15.30 -6.90 5.65
CA LYS A 91 16.39 -5.97 5.27
C LYS A 91 17.43 -6.54 4.27
N PHE A 92 17.46 -7.86 4.06
CA PHE A 92 18.40 -8.56 3.19
C PHE A 92 17.75 -9.33 2.02
N SER A 93 16.46 -9.09 1.75
CA SER A 93 15.78 -9.75 0.62
C SER A 93 16.18 -9.09 -0.71
N PHE A 94 17.04 -9.77 -1.48
CA PHE A 94 17.34 -9.39 -2.87
C PHE A 94 16.24 -9.77 -3.87
N PHE A 95 15.19 -10.49 -3.43
CA PHE A 95 14.15 -11.00 -4.31
C PHE A 95 12.86 -10.19 -4.24
N ARG A 96 12.41 -9.69 -5.39
CA ARG A 96 11.09 -9.04 -5.56
C ARG A 96 9.96 -10.02 -5.21
N PRO A 97 8.99 -9.62 -4.36
CA PRO A 97 7.92 -10.50 -3.87
C PRO A 97 6.83 -10.75 -4.91
N ARG A 98 6.02 -11.78 -4.71
CA ARG A 98 4.69 -11.87 -5.35
C ARG A 98 3.67 -11.26 -4.41
N VAL A 99 2.76 -10.46 -4.94
CA VAL A 99 1.79 -9.71 -4.15
C VAL A 99 0.38 -10.08 -4.58
N VAL A 100 -0.49 -10.35 -3.61
CA VAL A 100 -1.94 -10.40 -3.77
C VAL A 100 -2.52 -9.16 -3.10
N ILE A 101 -3.38 -8.41 -3.80
CA ILE A 101 -4.02 -7.20 -3.28
C ILE A 101 -5.53 -7.46 -3.20
N GLY A 102 -6.12 -7.21 -2.03
CA GLY A 102 -7.57 -7.19 -1.83
C GLY A 102 -8.18 -5.97 -2.50
N VAL A 103 -9.30 -6.16 -3.20
CA VAL A 103 -10.05 -5.08 -3.87
C VAL A 103 -11.53 -5.18 -3.54
N PRO A 104 -12.26 -4.04 -3.46
CA PRO A 104 -13.69 -4.07 -3.19
C PRO A 104 -14.46 -4.78 -4.31
N TYR A 105 -15.65 -5.27 -3.98
CA TYR A 105 -16.57 -5.81 -4.98
C TYR A 105 -16.93 -4.75 -6.02
N GLY A 106 -16.96 -5.15 -7.29
CA GLY A 106 -17.35 -4.25 -8.38
C GLY A 106 -16.27 -3.25 -8.79
N VAL A 107 -15.00 -3.50 -8.42
CA VAL A 107 -13.86 -2.73 -8.94
C VAL A 107 -13.89 -2.74 -10.48
N THR A 108 -13.73 -1.56 -11.08
CA THR A 108 -13.75 -1.43 -12.53
C THR A 108 -12.46 -1.98 -13.15
N GLU A 109 -12.48 -2.22 -14.46
CA GLU A 109 -11.28 -2.67 -15.18
C GLU A 109 -10.15 -1.62 -15.13
N VAL A 110 -10.51 -0.33 -15.15
CA VAL A 110 -9.53 0.77 -15.08
C VAL A 110 -8.84 0.80 -13.72
N GLU A 111 -9.60 0.69 -12.63
CA GLU A 111 -9.05 0.65 -11.26
C GLU A 111 -8.21 -0.61 -11.04
N SER A 112 -8.68 -1.76 -11.54
CA SER A 112 -7.94 -3.02 -11.50
C SER A 112 -6.59 -2.91 -12.21
N ARG A 113 -6.58 -2.33 -13.42
CA ARG A 113 -5.33 -2.07 -14.17
C ARG A 113 -4.42 -1.11 -13.42
N ALA A 114 -4.95 -0.06 -12.80
CA ALA A 114 -4.17 0.88 -12.00
C ALA A 114 -3.50 0.18 -10.81
N LEU A 115 -4.23 -0.64 -10.05
CA LEU A 115 -3.67 -1.41 -8.92
C LEU A 115 -2.60 -2.42 -9.35
N LEU A 116 -2.82 -3.13 -10.46
CA LEU A 116 -1.84 -4.07 -11.02
C LEU A 116 -0.55 -3.36 -11.44
N THR A 117 -0.66 -2.18 -12.05
CA THR A 117 0.48 -1.34 -12.44
C THR A 117 1.20 -0.82 -11.21
N ALA A 118 0.46 -0.22 -10.27
CA ALA A 118 1.01 0.34 -9.04
C ALA A 118 1.77 -0.73 -8.22
N GLY A 119 1.22 -1.95 -8.08
CA GLY A 119 1.91 -3.02 -7.37
C GLY A 119 3.23 -3.45 -8.05
N LYS A 120 3.29 -3.46 -9.38
CA LYS A 120 4.52 -3.79 -10.12
C LYS A 120 5.57 -2.70 -9.98
N GLU A 121 5.15 -1.44 -10.12
CA GLU A 121 6.00 -0.25 -9.96
C GLU A 121 6.53 -0.15 -8.53
N ALA A 122 5.70 -0.48 -7.54
CA ALA A 122 6.06 -0.56 -6.12
C ALA A 122 7.06 -1.68 -5.76
N GLY A 123 7.53 -2.45 -6.74
CA GLY A 123 8.60 -3.43 -6.57
C GLY A 123 8.17 -4.88 -6.59
N ALA A 124 6.88 -5.20 -6.77
CA ALA A 124 6.44 -6.58 -6.91
C ALA A 124 6.96 -7.23 -8.20
N LYS A 125 7.21 -8.54 -8.15
CA LYS A 125 7.52 -9.37 -9.32
C LYS A 125 6.26 -9.75 -10.11
N LYS A 126 5.20 -10.07 -9.39
CA LYS A 126 3.86 -10.39 -9.90
C LYS A 126 2.83 -9.82 -8.94
N VAL A 127 1.74 -9.31 -9.48
CA VAL A 127 0.61 -8.79 -8.73
C VAL A 127 -0.63 -9.56 -9.15
N PHE A 128 -1.44 -9.94 -8.18
CA PHE A 128 -2.74 -10.56 -8.35
C PHE A 128 -3.76 -9.74 -7.57
N LEU A 129 -4.99 -9.68 -8.06
CA LEU A 129 -6.11 -9.06 -7.35
C LEU A 129 -7.06 -10.16 -6.87
N ILE A 130 -7.68 -9.95 -5.71
CA ILE A 130 -8.75 -10.81 -5.18
C ILE A 130 -9.85 -9.92 -4.62
N GLU A 131 -11.10 -10.23 -4.94
CA GLU A 131 -12.24 -9.52 -4.36
C GLU A 131 -12.33 -9.81 -2.86
N GLU A 132 -12.47 -8.76 -2.05
CA GLU A 132 -12.56 -8.85 -0.59
C GLU A 132 -13.66 -9.80 -0.08
N PRO A 133 -14.88 -9.86 -0.65
CA PRO A 133 -15.90 -10.83 -0.24
C PRO A 133 -15.48 -12.30 -0.41
N MET A 134 -14.49 -12.59 -1.26
CA MET A 134 -13.93 -13.92 -1.46
C MET A 134 -12.74 -14.21 -0.53
N ALA A 135 -12.19 -13.17 0.12
CA ALA A 135 -11.03 -13.24 1.00
C ALA A 135 -11.40 -13.20 2.50
N ALA A 136 -12.61 -12.74 2.83
CA ALA A 136 -13.17 -12.65 4.18
C ALA A 136 -13.70 -13.98 4.73
#